data_AF-R1E7I6-F1
#
_entry.id   AF-R1E7I6-F1
#
_cell.length_a   1.000
_cell.length_b   1.000
_cell.length_c   1.000
_cell.angle_alpha   90.00
_cell.angle_beta   90.00
_cell.angle_gamma   90.00
#
_symmetry.space_group_name_H-M   'P 1'
#
loop_
_entity.id
_entity.type
_entity.pdbx_description
1 polymer ?
#
loop_
_entity_poly.entity_id
_entity_poly.type
_entity_poly.pdbx_seq_one_letter_code
_entity_poly.pdbx_strand_id
1 'polypeptide(L)'
;MQPDAPARIMWMHAPKTGTLFSVTVYAHSCGPTSFNASHISTQSGPPRLGCDCSARLVHPRNRWHHEPLPPLVLRPGAVAFRVVTVVREPRQRLLSTFRFLQQVFGTNGTKGCWGCCCAGWGLSAALRTTYFRTVRAFPRDAPEGLRAFLQIPGVTGCQTKMVMGRACADPSPVAANESAAAVGFVRHRMAFVGIAERRLETLCLWHATFGTPLWSIEVSAAATAPVQNHTAPPGLELDDAEDAPLYAAAVRRFESVPESTAAAVRACVSRASAFASGTADTEEGAGGSAASQRSARPARLEEEAPVADGLAADEDGGEELRRAAAPTALVSVLLAMAAATVLATAAFLCSLRKVDRFFQAKARDWAEEAQASHTLRSRLRAGLGPGAYLSRAAAEEAWRDAVAQGEALDAARGGTSA
;
A
#
# COMPACT_ATOMS: atom_id res chain seq x y z
N MET A 1 -20.46 20.13 20.71
CA MET A 1 -20.20 19.40 19.45
C MET A 1 -18.71 19.13 19.42
N GLN A 2 -18.26 17.88 19.65
CA GLN A 2 -16.83 17.57 19.48
C GLN A 2 -16.50 17.72 17.98
N PRO A 3 -15.37 18.35 17.61
CA PRO A 3 -14.96 18.37 16.22
C PRO A 3 -14.84 16.93 15.72
N ASP A 4 -15.57 16.59 14.65
CA ASP A 4 -15.53 15.26 14.05
C ASP A 4 -14.07 14.87 13.80
N ALA A 5 -13.67 13.69 14.27
CA ALA A 5 -12.33 13.19 14.03
C ALA A 5 -12.06 13.17 12.52
N PRO A 6 -10.88 13.65 12.05
CA PRO A 6 -10.60 13.73 10.63
C PRO A 6 -10.70 12.33 10.00
N ALA A 7 -11.47 12.23 8.91
CA ALA A 7 -11.68 10.98 8.20
C ALA A 7 -10.35 10.37 7.74
N ARG A 8 -10.18 9.07 7.98
CA ARG A 8 -8.93 8.35 7.71
C ARG A 8 -8.74 8.13 6.22
N ILE A 9 -7.51 8.32 5.72
CA ILE A 9 -7.12 7.96 4.36
C ILE A 9 -7.10 6.43 4.23
N MET A 10 -7.78 5.92 3.22
CA MET A 10 -7.66 4.54 2.77
C MET A 10 -7.08 4.56 1.36
N TRP A 11 -5.82 4.11 1.22
CA TRP A 11 -5.18 4.05 -0.08
C TRP A 11 -5.40 2.68 -0.71
N MET A 12 -6.21 2.63 -1.77
CA MET A 12 -6.33 1.43 -2.60
C MET A 12 -5.24 1.46 -3.65
N HIS A 13 -4.24 0.58 -3.54
CA HIS A 13 -3.13 0.53 -4.49
C HIS A 13 -3.30 -0.66 -5.44
N ALA A 14 -3.80 -0.41 -6.65
CA ALA A 14 -3.79 -1.43 -7.69
C ALA A 14 -2.35 -1.78 -8.11
N PRO A 15 -2.02 -3.07 -8.33
CA PRO A 15 -0.70 -3.46 -8.81
C PRO A 15 -0.27 -2.68 -10.05
N LYS A 16 0.98 -2.20 -10.01
CA LYS A 16 1.66 -1.49 -11.10
C LYS A 16 1.08 -0.12 -11.47
N THR A 17 0.33 0.51 -10.56
CA THR A 17 -0.23 1.86 -10.74
C THR A 17 0.51 2.98 -9.97
N GLY A 18 1.81 2.82 -9.72
CA GLY A 18 2.64 3.90 -9.15
C GLY A 18 2.89 3.78 -7.64
N THR A 19 3.55 2.70 -7.22
CA THR A 19 3.89 2.39 -5.82
C THR A 19 4.55 3.54 -5.05
N LEU A 20 5.37 4.38 -5.71
CA LEU A 20 6.04 5.50 -5.06
C LEU A 20 5.09 6.62 -4.60
N PHE A 21 3.84 6.63 -5.08
CA PHE A 21 2.81 7.50 -4.52
C PHE A 21 2.53 7.21 -3.03
N SER A 22 2.96 6.05 -2.52
CA SER A 22 2.94 5.78 -1.08
C SER A 22 3.73 6.82 -0.27
N VAL A 23 4.80 7.40 -0.84
CA VAL A 23 5.58 8.46 -0.18
C VAL A 23 4.67 9.63 0.16
N THR A 24 3.82 10.05 -0.77
CA THR A 24 2.84 11.12 -0.58
C THR A 24 1.78 10.77 0.47
N VAL A 25 1.22 9.56 0.36
CA VAL A 25 0.21 9.08 1.34
C VAL A 25 0.79 9.03 2.75
N TYR A 26 2.03 8.56 2.91
CA TYR A 26 2.70 8.49 4.21
C TYR A 26 3.13 9.86 4.72
N ALA A 27 3.69 10.73 3.88
CA ALA A 27 4.06 12.08 4.28
C ALA A 27 2.83 12.86 4.77
N HIS A 28 1.70 12.73 4.07
CA HIS A 28 0.42 13.30 4.49
C HIS A 28 -0.08 12.73 5.83
N SER A 29 -0.05 11.41 5.98
CA SER A 29 -0.70 10.75 7.12
C SER A 29 0.16 10.69 8.38
N CYS A 30 1.48 10.61 8.22
CA CYS A 30 2.44 10.35 9.28
C CYS A 30 3.46 11.47 9.49
N GLY A 31 3.58 12.39 8.52
CA GLY A 31 4.66 13.37 8.46
C GLY A 31 5.83 12.91 7.59
N PRO A 32 6.53 13.85 6.91
CA PRO A 32 7.59 13.53 5.95
C PRO A 32 8.85 12.93 6.60
N THR A 33 9.06 13.13 7.90
CA THR A 33 10.24 12.64 8.63
C THR A 33 10.00 11.30 9.33
N SER A 34 8.78 10.77 9.29
CA SER A 34 8.41 9.56 10.05
C SER A 34 8.84 8.25 9.37
N PHE A 35 9.41 8.32 8.17
CA PHE A 35 9.86 7.17 7.40
C PHE A 35 11.01 7.55 6.48
N ASN A 36 11.83 6.56 6.11
CA ASN A 36 12.87 6.76 5.11
C ASN A 36 12.31 6.51 3.70
N ALA A 37 12.09 7.58 2.93
CA ALA A 37 11.55 7.50 1.57
C ALA A 37 12.45 6.71 0.61
N SER A 38 13.78 6.69 0.81
CA SER A 38 14.69 5.92 -0.06
C SER A 38 14.54 4.42 0.09
N HIS A 39 13.95 3.96 1.20
CA HIS A 39 13.65 2.55 1.45
C HIS A 39 12.29 2.13 0.86
N ILE A 40 11.55 3.02 0.21
CA ILE A 40 10.27 2.70 -0.43
C ILE A 40 10.55 2.30 -1.89
N SER A 41 10.39 1.03 -2.20
CA SER A 41 10.53 0.49 -3.56
C SER A 41 9.63 -0.71 -3.75
N THR A 42 9.30 -1.08 -4.98
CA THR A 42 8.51 -2.30 -5.25
C THR A 42 9.05 -3.58 -4.57
N GLN A 43 10.34 -3.63 -4.21
CA GLN A 43 10.99 -4.78 -3.57
C GLN A 43 10.97 -4.73 -2.04
N SER A 44 11.11 -3.55 -1.42
CA SER A 44 11.44 -3.42 0.00
C SER A 44 10.26 -3.44 0.96
N GLY A 45 9.02 -3.31 0.47
CA GLY A 45 7.86 -3.20 1.35
C GLY A 45 7.54 -1.76 1.76
N PRO A 46 6.31 -1.50 2.25
CA PRO A 46 6.02 -0.24 2.94
C PRO A 46 6.97 -0.09 4.15
N PRO A 47 7.33 1.14 4.54
CA PRO A 47 8.18 1.36 5.70
C PRO A 47 7.48 0.85 6.97
N ARG A 48 8.28 0.57 8.01
CA ARG A 48 7.71 0.42 9.36
C ARG A 48 7.24 1.79 9.81
N LEU A 49 5.92 1.95 9.89
CA LEU A 49 5.30 3.20 10.33
C LEU A 49 5.17 3.21 11.86
N GLY A 50 5.44 4.36 12.48
CA GLY A 50 5.21 4.57 13.91
C GLY A 50 3.72 4.50 14.27
N CYS A 51 3.40 4.35 15.56
CA CYS A 51 2.02 4.16 16.04
C CYS A 51 1.08 5.33 15.69
N ASP A 52 1.62 6.54 15.55
CA ASP A 52 0.86 7.78 15.34
C ASP A 52 0.22 7.87 13.94
N CYS A 53 0.71 7.09 12.97
CA CYS A 53 0.14 7.02 11.62
C CYS A 53 -1.29 6.47 11.59
N SER A 54 -1.61 5.58 12.52
CA SER A 54 -2.85 4.81 12.49
C SER A 54 -4.11 5.67 12.68
N ALA A 55 -3.98 6.86 13.28
CA ALA A 55 -5.07 7.80 13.44
C ALA A 55 -5.53 8.43 12.10
N ARG A 56 -4.65 8.48 11.08
CA ARG A 56 -4.91 9.16 9.80
C ARG A 56 -4.87 8.22 8.60
N LEU A 57 -4.23 7.06 8.72
CA LEU A 57 -4.13 6.06 7.66
C LEU A 57 -4.77 4.74 8.09
N VAL A 58 -5.54 4.14 7.20
CA VAL A 58 -5.95 2.75 7.35
C VAL A 58 -4.77 1.86 6.93
N HIS A 59 -4.17 1.17 7.90
CA HIS A 59 -3.11 0.21 7.60
C HIS A 59 -3.72 -1.06 6.98
N PRO A 60 -3.26 -1.48 5.79
CA PRO A 60 -3.66 -2.74 5.18
C PRO A 60 -3.03 -3.88 5.96
N ARG A 61 -3.60 -5.07 5.84
CA ARG A 61 -2.99 -6.30 6.37
C ARG A 61 -1.83 -6.75 5.49
N ASN A 62 -1.87 -6.42 4.20
CA ASN A 62 -0.90 -6.80 3.19
C ASN A 62 0.15 -5.72 2.93
N ARG A 63 1.38 -6.17 2.65
CA ARG A 63 2.45 -5.29 2.17
C ARG A 63 2.01 -4.64 0.86
N TRP A 64 2.11 -3.32 0.77
CA TRP A 64 1.78 -2.46 -0.39
C TRP A 64 0.32 -2.19 -0.70
N HIS A 65 -0.62 -2.43 0.23
CA HIS A 65 -2.00 -1.97 0.06
C HIS A 65 -2.68 -2.51 -1.23
N HIS A 66 -2.25 -3.68 -1.72
CA HIS A 66 -2.91 -4.39 -2.83
C HIS A 66 -4.23 -5.06 -2.41
N GLU A 67 -4.82 -4.58 -1.31
CA GLU A 67 -6.13 -5.04 -0.86
C GLU A 67 -7.21 -4.31 -1.65
N PRO A 68 -8.23 -5.03 -2.11
CA PRO A 68 -9.36 -4.39 -2.74
C PRO A 68 -10.18 -3.64 -1.68
N LEU A 69 -11.09 -2.77 -2.12
CA LEU A 69 -11.92 -2.01 -1.18
C LEU A 69 -12.75 -2.94 -0.29
N PRO A 70 -12.71 -2.79 1.05
CA PRO A 70 -13.46 -3.67 1.92
C PRO A 70 -14.96 -3.45 1.75
N PRO A 71 -15.82 -4.48 1.93
CA PRO A 71 -17.27 -4.36 1.75
C PRO A 71 -17.91 -3.20 2.52
N LEU A 72 -17.35 -2.86 3.70
CA LEU A 72 -17.82 -1.74 4.52
C LEU A 72 -17.74 -0.39 3.79
N VAL A 73 -16.72 -0.18 2.94
CA VAL A 73 -16.52 1.04 2.16
C VAL A 73 -17.47 1.11 0.97
N LEU A 74 -17.85 -0.05 0.43
CA LEU A 74 -18.76 -0.15 -0.73
C LEU A 74 -20.21 0.13 -0.35
N ARG A 75 -20.59 -0.05 0.93
CA ARG A 75 -21.94 0.28 1.42
C ARG A 75 -22.28 1.76 1.20
N PRO A 76 -23.49 2.08 0.73
CA PRO A 76 -23.97 3.46 0.69
C PRO A 76 -23.86 4.14 2.07
N GLY A 77 -23.49 5.42 2.10
CA GLY A 77 -23.37 6.19 3.35
C GLY A 77 -22.12 5.90 4.20
N ALA A 78 -21.22 5.03 3.76
CA ALA A 78 -19.93 4.85 4.44
C ALA A 78 -19.06 6.12 4.32
N VAL A 79 -18.99 6.91 5.39
CA VAL A 79 -18.24 8.19 5.44
C VAL A 79 -16.95 8.13 6.27
N ALA A 80 -16.68 7.01 6.94
CA ALA A 80 -15.54 6.88 7.85
C ALA A 80 -14.16 6.95 7.16
N PHE A 81 -14.11 6.80 5.84
CA PHE A 81 -12.86 6.69 5.07
C PHE A 81 -12.84 7.61 3.86
N ARG A 82 -11.72 8.31 3.68
CA ARG A 82 -11.38 9.01 2.45
C ARG A 82 -10.60 8.05 1.55
N VAL A 83 -11.31 7.41 0.63
CA VAL A 83 -10.69 6.48 -0.32
C VAL A 83 -9.89 7.24 -1.36
N VAL A 84 -8.62 6.89 -1.51
CA VAL A 84 -7.72 7.51 -2.49
C VAL A 84 -7.05 6.43 -3.33
N THR A 85 -6.76 6.74 -4.59
CA THR A 85 -6.03 5.82 -5.45
C THR A 85 -5.24 6.55 -6.54
N VAL A 86 -4.35 5.81 -7.19
CA VAL A 86 -3.75 6.17 -8.47
C VAL A 86 -4.04 5.02 -9.43
N VAL A 87 -4.61 5.34 -10.58
CA VAL A 87 -4.89 4.39 -11.66
C VAL A 87 -3.89 4.56 -12.79
N ARG A 88 -3.80 3.57 -13.66
CA ARG A 88 -2.88 3.55 -14.80
C ARG A 88 -3.65 3.15 -16.06
N GLU A 89 -3.18 3.64 -17.20
CA GLU A 89 -3.70 3.23 -18.50
C GLU A 89 -3.65 1.69 -18.58
N PRO A 90 -4.78 1.03 -18.88
CA PRO A 90 -4.91 -0.42 -18.70
C PRO A 90 -3.88 -1.23 -19.50
N ARG A 91 -3.59 -0.88 -20.75
CA ARG A 91 -2.57 -1.57 -21.56
C ARG A 91 -1.18 -1.41 -20.94
N GLN A 92 -0.80 -0.21 -20.51
CA GLN A 92 0.47 0.04 -19.85
C GLN A 92 0.57 -0.68 -18.50
N ARG A 93 -0.53 -0.82 -17.75
CA ARG A 93 -0.59 -1.61 -16.51
C ARG A 93 -0.33 -3.09 -16.80
N LEU A 94 -0.98 -3.66 -17.83
CA LEU A 94 -0.78 -5.05 -18.23
C LEU A 94 0.67 -5.32 -18.66
N LEU A 95 1.22 -4.47 -19.53
CA LEU A 95 2.61 -4.58 -19.97
C LEU A 95 3.57 -4.48 -18.79
N SER A 96 3.36 -3.51 -17.89
CA SER A 96 4.20 -3.35 -16.71
C SER A 96 4.10 -4.54 -15.76
N THR A 97 2.93 -5.16 -15.69
CA THR A 97 2.72 -6.39 -14.92
C THR A 97 3.50 -7.55 -15.52
N PHE A 98 3.35 -7.79 -16.83
CA PHE A 98 4.06 -8.85 -17.53
C PHE A 98 5.59 -8.71 -17.40
N ARG A 99 6.13 -7.51 -17.66
CA ARG A 99 7.57 -7.24 -17.56
C ARG A 99 8.09 -7.40 -16.14
N PHE A 100 7.32 -6.95 -15.16
CA PHE A 100 7.65 -7.13 -13.75
C PHE A 100 7.70 -8.61 -13.37
N LEU A 101 6.72 -9.40 -13.81
CA LEU A 101 6.70 -10.83 -13.55
C LEU A 101 7.86 -11.54 -14.24
N GLN A 102 8.20 -11.19 -15.48
CA GLN A 102 9.41 -11.70 -16.14
C GLN A 102 10.70 -11.32 -15.40
N GLN A 103 10.78 -10.13 -14.82
CA GLN A 103 11.94 -9.72 -14.03
C GLN A 103 12.05 -10.50 -12.71
N VAL A 104 10.92 -10.68 -12.02
CA VAL A 104 10.87 -11.39 -10.73
C VAL A 104 11.05 -12.90 -10.93
N PHE A 105 10.50 -13.46 -12.01
CA PHE A 105 10.41 -14.90 -12.24
C PHE A 105 11.28 -15.43 -13.36
N GLY A 106 11.88 -14.61 -14.22
CA GLY A 106 12.66 -15.07 -15.37
C GLY A 106 13.86 -15.93 -14.99
N THR A 107 14.56 -16.44 -16.02
CA THR A 107 15.69 -17.38 -15.89
C THR A 107 16.84 -16.89 -14.99
N ASN A 108 16.97 -15.57 -14.80
CA ASN A 108 17.98 -14.94 -13.93
C ASN A 108 17.40 -14.37 -12.61
N GLY A 109 16.11 -14.57 -12.34
CA GLY A 109 15.45 -14.08 -11.13
C GLY A 109 15.81 -14.91 -9.90
N THR A 110 16.85 -14.52 -9.16
CA THR A 110 17.29 -15.17 -7.91
C THR A 110 16.35 -14.94 -6.73
N LYS A 111 15.37 -14.05 -6.85
CA LYS A 111 14.42 -13.73 -5.79
C LYS A 111 13.11 -14.46 -6.06
N GLY A 112 12.94 -15.64 -5.46
CA GLY A 112 11.63 -16.28 -5.37
C GLY A 112 10.58 -15.30 -4.85
N CYS A 113 9.33 -15.46 -5.27
CA CYS A 113 8.24 -14.56 -4.89
C CYS A 113 7.80 -14.73 -3.42
N TRP A 114 8.75 -14.55 -2.50
CA TRP A 114 8.56 -14.63 -1.07
C TRP A 114 8.26 -13.23 -0.55
N GLY A 115 7.02 -12.77 -0.70
CA GLY A 115 6.53 -11.55 -0.05
C GLY A 115 5.56 -10.72 -0.89
N CYS A 116 5.94 -9.45 -1.12
CA CYS A 116 5.14 -8.37 -1.72
C CYS A 116 4.42 -8.76 -3.03
N CYS A 117 5.14 -9.43 -3.94
CA CYS A 117 4.77 -9.47 -5.36
C CYS A 117 3.70 -10.53 -5.71
N CYS A 118 3.36 -11.44 -4.79
CA CYS A 118 2.39 -12.52 -5.05
C CYS A 118 1.30 -12.68 -4.01
N ALA A 119 1.58 -12.38 -2.73
CA ALA A 119 0.59 -12.58 -1.67
C ALA A 119 -0.51 -11.50 -1.70
N GLY A 120 -0.19 -10.29 -2.15
CA GLY A 120 -1.13 -9.17 -2.14
C GLY A 120 -2.09 -9.12 -3.34
N TRP A 121 -1.83 -9.85 -4.42
CA TRP A 121 -2.61 -9.71 -5.67
C TRP A 121 -3.84 -10.64 -5.73
N GLY A 122 -4.04 -11.46 -4.70
CA GLY A 122 -5.08 -12.50 -4.68
C GLY A 122 -4.77 -13.74 -5.51
N LEU A 123 -3.49 -13.99 -5.81
CA LEU A 123 -3.08 -15.17 -6.56
C LEU A 123 -3.21 -16.43 -5.70
N SER A 124 -4.18 -17.28 -6.04
CA SER A 124 -4.25 -18.66 -5.54
C SER A 124 -2.96 -19.41 -5.86
N ALA A 125 -2.66 -20.50 -5.14
CA ALA A 125 -1.48 -21.31 -5.41
C ALA A 125 -1.44 -21.80 -6.88
N ALA A 126 -2.60 -22.23 -7.40
CA ALA A 126 -2.74 -22.67 -8.79
C ALA A 126 -2.50 -21.54 -9.79
N LEU A 127 -3.15 -20.37 -9.61
CA LEU A 127 -2.96 -19.22 -10.51
C LEU A 127 -1.52 -18.74 -10.48
N ARG A 128 -0.88 -18.72 -9.31
CA ARG A 128 0.54 -18.36 -9.19
C ARG A 128 1.44 -19.27 -10.02
N THR A 129 1.19 -20.58 -10.00
CA THR A 129 1.92 -21.55 -10.84
C THR A 129 1.67 -21.29 -12.33
N THR A 130 0.43 -20.98 -12.72
CA THR A 130 0.12 -20.64 -14.12
C THR A 130 0.86 -19.38 -14.57
N TYR A 131 0.76 -18.28 -13.82
CA TYR A 131 1.51 -17.04 -14.11
C TYR A 131 2.99 -17.32 -14.27
N PHE A 132 3.58 -18.05 -13.31
CA PHE A 132 4.99 -18.41 -13.31
C PHE A 132 5.40 -19.22 -14.54
N ARG A 133 4.65 -20.28 -14.87
CA ARG A 133 4.96 -21.13 -16.03
C ARG A 133 4.86 -20.32 -17.31
N THR A 134 3.82 -19.50 -17.45
CA THR A 134 3.63 -18.66 -18.63
C THR A 134 4.76 -17.66 -18.81
N VAL A 135 5.14 -16.89 -17.78
CA VAL A 135 6.20 -15.87 -17.95
C VAL A 135 7.61 -16.47 -18.09
N ARG A 136 7.83 -17.71 -17.65
CA ARG A 136 9.11 -18.43 -17.81
C ARG A 136 9.25 -19.17 -19.13
N ALA A 137 8.13 -19.58 -19.73
CA ALA A 137 8.15 -20.36 -20.97
C ALA A 137 8.68 -19.58 -22.17
N PHE A 138 8.76 -18.25 -22.08
CA PHE A 138 9.12 -17.38 -23.20
C PHE A 138 10.23 -16.39 -22.83
N PRO A 139 11.11 -16.04 -23.79
CA PRO A 139 12.09 -14.96 -23.64
C PRO A 139 11.46 -13.60 -23.27
N ARG A 140 12.28 -12.69 -22.73
CA ARG A 140 11.84 -11.40 -22.17
C ARG A 140 10.99 -10.58 -23.14
N ASP A 141 11.19 -10.68 -24.44
CA ASP A 141 10.52 -9.84 -25.46
C ASP A 141 9.67 -10.63 -26.47
N ALA A 142 9.45 -11.92 -26.23
CA ALA A 142 8.68 -12.77 -27.13
C ALA A 142 7.19 -12.37 -27.15
N PRO A 143 6.61 -12.02 -28.33
CA PRO A 143 5.18 -11.71 -28.46
C PRO A 143 4.26 -12.82 -27.95
N GLU A 144 4.69 -14.08 -28.12
CA GLU A 144 3.95 -15.27 -27.69
C GLU A 144 3.79 -15.32 -26.18
N GLY A 145 4.80 -14.88 -25.43
CA GLY A 145 4.75 -14.85 -23.96
C GLY A 145 3.74 -13.85 -23.45
N LEU A 146 3.69 -12.66 -24.06
CA LEU A 146 2.68 -11.67 -23.71
C LEU A 146 1.28 -12.14 -24.12
N ARG A 147 1.13 -12.73 -25.32
CA ARG A 147 -0.15 -13.32 -25.75
C ARG A 147 -0.64 -14.40 -24.78
N ALA A 148 0.23 -15.33 -24.39
CA ALA A 148 -0.11 -16.37 -23.43
C ALA A 148 -0.44 -15.80 -22.04
N PHE A 149 0.24 -14.71 -21.62
CA PHE A 149 -0.06 -14.02 -20.37
C PHE A 149 -1.46 -13.41 -20.37
N LEU A 150 -1.88 -12.76 -21.47
CA LEU A 150 -3.23 -12.17 -21.57
C LEU A 150 -4.35 -13.20 -21.53
N GLN A 151 -4.08 -14.46 -21.85
CA GLN A 151 -5.05 -15.55 -21.79
C GLN A 151 -5.23 -16.13 -20.38
N ILE A 152 -4.44 -15.69 -19.39
CA ILE A 152 -4.59 -16.18 -18.03
C ILE A 152 -5.82 -15.52 -17.38
N PRO A 153 -6.79 -16.30 -16.87
CA PRO A 153 -7.94 -15.75 -16.16
C PRO A 153 -7.51 -14.84 -15.01
N GLY A 154 -8.11 -13.65 -14.93
CA GLY A 154 -7.83 -12.66 -13.89
C GLY A 154 -6.70 -11.68 -14.19
N VAL A 155 -6.07 -11.73 -15.37
CA VAL A 155 -5.04 -10.74 -15.75
C VAL A 155 -5.64 -9.36 -16.05
N THR A 156 -6.81 -9.32 -16.68
CA THR A 156 -7.56 -8.10 -17.03
C THR A 156 -8.48 -7.65 -15.90
N GLY A 157 -8.95 -6.40 -15.99
CA GLY A 157 -9.97 -5.84 -15.09
C GLY A 157 -9.49 -5.63 -13.65
N CYS A 158 -8.17 -5.63 -13.42
CA CYS A 158 -7.59 -5.61 -12.08
C CYS A 158 -7.99 -4.35 -11.30
N GLN A 159 -7.95 -3.18 -11.92
CA GLN A 159 -8.30 -1.92 -11.24
C GLN A 159 -9.78 -1.90 -10.88
N THR A 160 -10.62 -2.37 -11.80
CA THR A 160 -12.08 -2.46 -11.62
C THR A 160 -12.46 -3.45 -10.54
N LYS A 161 -11.89 -4.66 -10.55
CA LYS A 161 -12.06 -5.67 -9.50
C LYS A 161 -11.70 -5.11 -8.13
N MET A 162 -10.55 -4.43 -8.03
CA MET A 162 -10.11 -3.86 -6.75
C MET A 162 -11.02 -2.76 -6.22
N VAL A 163 -11.54 -1.90 -7.09
CA VAL A 163 -12.57 -0.91 -6.70
C VAL A 163 -13.86 -1.61 -6.26
N MET A 164 -14.20 -2.76 -6.83
CA MET A 164 -15.39 -3.54 -6.46
C MET A 164 -15.17 -4.51 -5.29
N GLY A 165 -14.03 -4.45 -4.60
CA GLY A 165 -13.76 -5.30 -3.43
C GLY A 165 -13.29 -6.71 -3.76
N ARG A 166 -12.99 -6.99 -5.03
CA ARG A 166 -12.44 -8.26 -5.52
C ARG A 166 -10.94 -8.16 -5.72
N ALA A 167 -10.23 -9.26 -5.49
CA ALA A 167 -8.79 -9.26 -5.68
C ALA A 167 -8.41 -9.03 -7.15
N CYS A 168 -7.26 -8.41 -7.40
CA CYS A 168 -6.77 -8.11 -8.75
C CYS A 168 -6.74 -9.34 -9.67
N ALA A 169 -6.25 -10.47 -9.16
CA ALA A 169 -6.12 -11.72 -9.91
C ALA A 169 -7.34 -12.66 -9.77
N ASP A 170 -8.50 -12.14 -9.35
CA ASP A 170 -9.74 -12.90 -9.36
C ASP A 170 -10.05 -13.35 -10.80
N PRO A 171 -10.20 -14.68 -11.04
CA PRO A 171 -10.32 -15.24 -12.37
C PRO A 171 -11.68 -14.96 -13.01
N SER A 172 -12.68 -14.55 -12.24
CA SER A 172 -14.02 -14.29 -12.76
C SER A 172 -14.01 -12.98 -13.56
N PRO A 173 -14.71 -12.92 -14.70
CA PRO A 173 -14.78 -11.69 -15.50
C PRO A 173 -15.43 -10.55 -14.72
N VAL A 174 -15.25 -9.32 -15.20
CA VAL A 174 -15.97 -8.16 -14.68
C VAL A 174 -17.32 -8.06 -15.37
N ALA A 175 -18.40 -8.14 -14.60
CA ALA A 175 -19.75 -7.95 -15.15
C ALA A 175 -20.01 -6.47 -15.50
N ALA A 176 -20.90 -6.21 -16.45
CA ALA A 176 -21.20 -4.85 -16.90
C ALA A 176 -21.72 -3.93 -15.77
N ASN A 177 -22.53 -4.48 -14.86
CA ASN A 177 -23.00 -3.76 -13.66
C ASN A 177 -21.87 -3.46 -12.67
N GLU A 178 -20.90 -4.36 -12.49
CA GLU A 178 -19.70 -4.12 -11.68
C GLU A 178 -18.85 -3.00 -12.29
N SER A 179 -18.64 -3.02 -13.61
CA SER A 179 -17.92 -1.96 -14.31
C SER A 179 -18.61 -0.59 -14.14
N ALA A 180 -19.93 -0.54 -14.32
CA ALA A 180 -20.72 0.67 -14.11
C ALA A 180 -20.66 1.17 -12.65
N ALA A 181 -20.72 0.26 -11.67
CA ALA A 181 -20.61 0.58 -10.26
C ALA A 181 -19.21 1.13 -9.91
N ALA A 182 -18.15 0.56 -10.46
CA ALA A 182 -16.79 1.02 -10.26
C ALA A 182 -16.57 2.42 -10.85
N VAL A 183 -17.11 2.67 -12.05
CA VAL A 183 -17.14 4.00 -12.68
C VAL A 183 -17.87 5.01 -11.79
N GLY A 184 -19.03 4.64 -11.25
CA GLY A 184 -19.78 5.48 -10.32
C GLY A 184 -18.98 5.78 -9.04
N PHE A 185 -18.28 4.78 -8.50
CA PHE A 185 -17.45 4.93 -7.31
C PHE A 185 -16.28 5.90 -7.56
N VAL A 186 -15.56 5.74 -8.69
CA VAL A 186 -14.48 6.64 -9.10
C VAL A 186 -14.98 8.06 -9.32
N ARG A 187 -16.15 8.25 -9.92
CA ARG A 187 -16.70 9.60 -10.18
C ARG A 187 -17.16 10.30 -8.91
N HIS A 188 -17.81 9.59 -7.99
CA HIS A 188 -18.61 10.23 -6.96
C HIS A 188 -18.19 9.92 -5.52
N ARG A 189 -17.38 8.87 -5.28
CA ARG A 189 -17.14 8.37 -3.91
C ARG A 189 -15.68 8.38 -3.46
N MET A 190 -14.72 8.29 -4.38
CA MET A 190 -13.31 8.47 -3.99
C MET A 190 -13.08 9.92 -3.56
N ALA A 191 -12.23 10.14 -2.55
CA ALA A 191 -11.79 11.47 -2.16
C ALA A 191 -10.73 12.01 -3.14
N PHE A 192 -9.93 11.12 -3.73
CA PHE A 192 -8.87 11.48 -4.69
C PHE A 192 -8.60 10.35 -5.68
N VAL A 193 -8.35 10.70 -6.93
CA VAL A 193 -7.96 9.77 -7.99
C VAL A 193 -6.84 10.39 -8.81
N GLY A 194 -5.64 9.79 -8.76
CA GLY A 194 -4.48 10.19 -9.56
C GLY A 194 -4.31 9.34 -10.83
N ILE A 195 -3.47 9.84 -11.75
CA ILE A 195 -3.12 9.17 -13.01
C ILE A 195 -1.62 8.87 -13.01
N ALA A 196 -1.28 7.59 -13.09
CA ALA A 196 0.10 7.12 -12.96
C ALA A 196 1.04 7.69 -14.03
N GLU A 197 0.53 7.97 -15.23
CA GLU A 197 1.25 8.61 -16.33
C GLU A 197 1.60 10.09 -16.03
N ARG A 198 0.77 10.79 -15.25
CA ARG A 198 0.86 12.23 -14.97
C ARG A 198 1.28 12.43 -13.51
N ARG A 199 2.47 11.96 -13.14
CA ARG A 199 2.86 11.84 -11.72
C ARG A 199 3.02 13.16 -10.99
N LEU A 200 3.73 14.12 -11.57
CA LEU A 200 3.93 15.42 -10.94
C LEU A 200 2.59 16.14 -10.81
N GLU A 201 1.72 16.04 -11.81
CA GLU A 201 0.35 16.58 -11.73
C GLU A 201 -0.48 15.86 -10.68
N THR A 202 -0.36 14.53 -10.57
CA THR A 202 -1.02 13.73 -9.52
C THR A 202 -0.57 14.15 -8.13
N LEU A 203 0.74 14.35 -7.94
CA LEU A 203 1.30 14.88 -6.69
C LEU A 203 0.74 16.28 -6.41
N CYS A 204 0.82 17.19 -7.37
CA CYS A 204 0.35 18.56 -7.19
C CYS A 204 -1.17 18.65 -6.96
N LEU A 205 -1.96 17.81 -7.63
CA LEU A 205 -3.40 17.73 -7.42
C LEU A 205 -3.72 17.21 -6.02
N TRP A 206 -2.93 16.28 -5.49
CA TRP A 206 -3.07 15.82 -4.10
C TRP A 206 -2.93 16.99 -3.13
N HIS A 207 -1.86 17.79 -3.25
CA HIS A 207 -1.64 18.94 -2.38
C HIS A 207 -2.72 20.01 -2.53
N ALA A 208 -3.21 20.25 -3.75
CA ALA A 208 -4.34 21.16 -3.98
C ALA A 208 -5.66 20.63 -3.38
N THR A 209 -5.88 19.31 -3.39
CA THR A 209 -7.10 18.67 -2.87
C THR A 209 -7.12 18.64 -1.34
N PHE A 210 -5.97 18.35 -0.72
CA PHE A 210 -5.87 18.15 0.73
C PHE A 210 -5.28 19.35 1.49
N GLY A 211 -4.86 20.40 0.78
CA GLY A 211 -4.31 21.61 1.39
C GLY A 211 -2.99 21.39 2.13
N THR A 212 -2.18 20.40 1.71
CA THR A 212 -0.92 20.04 2.39
C THR A 212 0.31 20.62 1.70
N PRO A 213 1.39 20.95 2.44
CA PRO A 213 2.66 21.36 1.84
C PRO A 213 3.23 20.29 0.91
N LEU A 214 3.89 20.71 -0.18
CA LEU A 214 4.64 19.85 -1.08
C LEU A 214 6.03 19.57 -0.47
N TRP A 215 6.37 18.30 -0.27
CA TRP A 215 7.65 17.90 0.32
C TRP A 215 8.68 17.49 -0.73
N SER A 216 9.94 17.87 -0.53
CA SER A 216 11.06 17.52 -1.43
C SER A 216 11.25 16.00 -1.60
N ILE A 217 10.93 15.21 -0.59
CA ILE A 217 10.96 13.74 -0.65
C ILE A 217 9.93 13.18 -1.62
N GLU A 218 8.76 13.83 -1.78
CA GLU A 218 7.71 13.41 -2.69
C GLU A 218 8.09 13.77 -4.14
N VAL A 219 8.65 14.96 -4.34
CA VAL A 219 9.15 15.39 -5.66
C VAL A 219 10.29 14.48 -6.12
N SER A 220 11.24 14.19 -5.22
CA SER A 220 12.32 13.22 -5.48
C SER A 220 11.77 11.84 -5.85
N ALA A 221 10.77 11.34 -5.12
CA ALA A 221 10.14 10.06 -5.42
C ALA A 221 9.37 10.06 -6.75
N ALA A 222 8.70 11.16 -7.10
CA ALA A 222 8.01 11.30 -8.38
C ALA A 222 8.98 11.35 -9.57
N ALA A 223 10.14 11.99 -9.38
CA ALA A 223 11.19 12.19 -10.39
C ALA A 223 12.08 10.94 -10.61
N THR A 224 12.44 10.22 -9.54
CA THR A 224 13.47 9.16 -9.59
C THR A 224 13.10 7.89 -10.35
N ALA A 225 11.83 7.68 -10.70
CA ALA A 225 11.40 6.36 -11.13
C ALA A 225 10.50 6.38 -12.36
N PRO A 226 10.94 6.86 -13.53
CA PRO A 226 10.08 7.16 -14.69
C PRO A 226 8.98 6.13 -14.92
N VAL A 227 7.79 6.57 -15.35
CA VAL A 227 6.75 5.63 -15.77
C VAL A 227 7.36 4.85 -16.91
N GLN A 228 7.63 3.56 -16.66
CA GLN A 228 8.14 2.69 -17.70
C GLN A 228 7.00 2.49 -18.68
N ASN A 229 7.00 3.32 -19.72
CA ASN A 229 6.15 3.13 -20.88
C ASN A 229 6.73 1.94 -21.62
N HIS A 230 6.02 0.84 -21.55
CA HIS A 230 6.41 -0.38 -22.21
C HIS A 230 5.83 -0.34 -23.62
N THR A 231 6.67 -0.64 -24.60
CA THR A 231 6.20 -0.90 -25.96
C THR A 231 5.63 -2.32 -26.01
N ALA A 232 4.47 -2.44 -26.64
CA ALA A 232 3.97 -3.75 -27.03
C ALA A 232 4.83 -4.28 -28.19
N PRO A 233 5.05 -5.59 -28.30
CA PRO A 233 5.60 -6.17 -29.51
C PRO A 233 4.73 -5.82 -30.74
N PRO A 234 5.34 -5.60 -31.92
CA PRO A 234 4.59 -5.31 -33.15
C PRO A 234 3.53 -6.40 -33.44
N GLY A 235 2.36 -5.99 -33.93
CA GLY A 235 1.28 -6.90 -34.34
C GLY A 235 0.49 -7.54 -33.19
N LEU A 236 0.72 -7.14 -31.92
CA LEU A 236 -0.12 -7.53 -30.80
C LEU A 236 -1.00 -6.36 -30.34
N GLU A 237 -2.30 -6.50 -30.58
CA GLU A 237 -3.30 -5.63 -29.98
C GLU A 237 -3.48 -6.00 -28.51
N LEU A 238 -3.36 -5.00 -27.64
CA LEU A 238 -3.53 -5.15 -26.20
C LEU A 238 -4.69 -4.27 -25.78
N ASP A 239 -5.78 -4.93 -25.39
CA ASP A 239 -6.95 -4.28 -24.83
C ASP A 239 -7.27 -4.91 -23.47
N ASP A 240 -7.62 -4.05 -22.52
CA ASP A 240 -8.16 -4.41 -21.21
C ASP A 240 -9.50 -3.69 -21.08
N ALA A 241 -10.47 -4.17 -21.88
CA ALA A 241 -11.81 -3.62 -21.96
C ALA A 241 -12.53 -3.56 -20.60
N GLU A 242 -12.13 -4.41 -19.65
CA GLU A 242 -12.68 -4.44 -18.30
C GLU A 242 -12.24 -3.21 -17.47
N ASP A 243 -10.99 -2.75 -17.63
CA ASP A 243 -10.46 -1.56 -16.92
C ASP A 243 -10.64 -0.25 -17.69
N ALA A 244 -10.85 -0.30 -19.01
CA ALA A 244 -10.96 0.89 -19.86
C ALA A 244 -12.05 1.91 -19.40
N PRO A 245 -13.30 1.49 -19.05
CA PRO A 245 -14.32 2.42 -18.58
C PRO A 245 -13.92 3.14 -17.27
N LEU A 246 -13.30 2.40 -16.34
CA LEU A 246 -12.83 2.92 -15.07
C LEU A 246 -11.72 3.95 -15.28
N TYR A 247 -10.72 3.62 -16.11
CA TYR A 247 -9.62 4.53 -16.42
C TYR A 247 -10.12 5.81 -17.10
N ALA A 248 -11.02 5.69 -18.09
CA ALA A 248 -11.62 6.85 -18.74
C ALA A 248 -12.42 7.73 -17.76
N ALA A 249 -13.10 7.14 -16.78
CA ALA A 249 -13.77 7.88 -15.72
C ALA A 249 -12.79 8.59 -14.78
N ALA A 250 -11.68 7.96 -14.44
CA ALA A 250 -10.62 8.55 -13.63
C ALA A 250 -9.95 9.74 -14.33
N VAL A 251 -9.59 9.60 -15.62
CA VAL A 251 -8.99 10.68 -16.42
C VAL A 251 -9.94 11.88 -16.50
N ARG A 252 -11.22 11.66 -16.83
CA ARG A 252 -12.20 12.74 -16.87
C ARG A 252 -12.31 13.46 -15.53
N ARG A 253 -12.35 12.72 -14.42
CA ARG A 253 -12.40 13.30 -13.07
C ARG A 253 -11.13 14.09 -12.73
N PHE A 254 -9.96 13.57 -13.14
CA PHE A 254 -8.67 14.21 -12.93
C PHE A 254 -8.59 15.56 -13.67
N GLU A 255 -9.19 15.64 -14.85
CA GLU A 255 -9.17 16.83 -15.71
C GLU A 255 -10.30 17.82 -15.40
N SER A 256 -11.42 17.35 -14.84
CA SER A 256 -12.61 18.17 -14.56
C SER A 256 -12.51 18.95 -13.23
N VAL A 257 -11.31 19.32 -12.80
CA VAL A 257 -11.12 20.11 -11.57
C VAL A 257 -11.42 21.59 -11.84
N PRO A 258 -11.85 22.39 -10.84
CA PRO A 258 -12.05 23.82 -11.02
C PRO A 258 -10.79 24.53 -11.55
N GLU A 259 -10.96 25.59 -12.34
CA GLU A 259 -9.83 26.31 -12.95
C GLU A 259 -8.84 26.84 -11.91
N SER A 260 -9.31 27.27 -10.74
CA SER A 260 -8.45 27.68 -9.62
C SER A 260 -7.55 26.54 -9.14
N THR A 261 -8.07 25.32 -9.03
CA THR A 261 -7.30 24.11 -8.72
C THR A 261 -6.35 23.78 -9.87
N ALA A 262 -6.79 23.85 -11.12
CA ALA A 262 -5.93 23.60 -12.28
C ALA A 262 -4.74 24.57 -12.34
N ALA A 263 -4.97 25.86 -12.09
CA ALA A 263 -3.92 26.87 -12.00
C ALA A 263 -2.92 26.58 -10.87
N ALA A 264 -3.40 26.20 -9.68
CA ALA A 264 -2.54 25.78 -8.57
C ALA A 264 -1.70 24.55 -8.91
N VAL A 265 -2.28 23.57 -9.61
CA VAL A 265 -1.57 22.38 -10.10
C VAL A 265 -0.47 22.77 -11.09
N ARG A 266 -0.76 23.60 -12.09
CA ARG A 266 0.25 24.07 -13.07
C ARG A 266 1.43 24.79 -12.39
N ALA A 267 1.14 25.70 -11.47
CA ALA A 267 2.17 26.41 -10.71
C ALA A 267 3.02 25.45 -9.85
N CYS A 268 2.38 24.47 -9.19
CA CYS A 268 3.07 23.44 -8.44
C CYS A 268 3.97 22.56 -9.32
N VAL A 269 3.47 22.11 -10.48
CA VAL A 269 4.25 21.28 -11.41
C VAL A 269 5.49 22.02 -11.88
N SER A 270 5.38 23.30 -12.24
CA SER A 270 6.53 24.10 -12.65
C SER A 270 7.63 24.12 -11.57
N ARG A 271 7.26 24.33 -10.29
CA ARG A 271 8.21 24.31 -9.18
C ARG A 271 8.80 22.91 -8.93
N ALA A 272 7.97 21.89 -8.96
CA ALA A 272 8.39 20.50 -8.74
C ALA A 272 9.35 20.03 -9.84
N SER A 273 9.09 20.40 -11.09
CA SER A 273 9.97 20.14 -12.23
C SER A 273 11.31 20.85 -12.09
N ALA A 274 11.33 22.15 -11.73
CA ALA A 274 12.57 22.89 -11.50
C ALA A 274 13.41 22.24 -10.39
N PHE A 275 12.77 21.82 -9.29
CA PHE A 275 13.43 21.08 -8.22
C PHE A 275 14.01 19.75 -8.72
N ALA A 276 13.23 18.96 -9.46
CA ALA A 276 13.65 17.67 -9.99
C ALA A 276 14.82 17.78 -10.98
N SER A 277 14.90 18.88 -11.72
CA SER A 277 15.99 19.16 -12.66
C SER A 277 17.25 19.75 -11.99
N GLY A 278 17.21 20.05 -10.70
CA GLY A 278 18.31 20.74 -10.01
C GLY A 278 18.51 22.18 -10.47
N THR A 279 17.53 22.76 -11.16
CA THR A 279 17.54 24.15 -11.67
C THR A 279 16.76 25.10 -10.76
N ALA A 280 16.25 24.60 -9.63
CA ALA A 280 15.65 25.45 -8.62
C ALA A 280 16.77 26.04 -7.75
N ASP A 281 16.85 27.37 -7.71
CA ASP A 281 17.53 28.06 -6.63
C ASP A 281 16.84 27.66 -5.33
N THR A 282 17.62 27.15 -4.37
CA THR A 282 17.13 26.76 -3.05
C THR A 282 16.76 28.01 -2.26
N GLU A 283 15.64 28.65 -2.59
CA GLU A 283 14.93 29.46 -1.62
C GLU A 283 14.16 28.50 -0.70
N GLU A 284 14.78 28.21 0.44
CA GLU A 284 14.10 27.63 1.61
C GLU A 284 12.83 28.46 1.89
N GLY A 285 11.69 27.90 1.53
CA GLY A 285 10.39 28.48 1.87
C GLY A 285 10.23 28.60 3.38
N ALA A 286 10.12 29.84 3.82
CA ALA A 286 9.67 30.27 5.13
C ALA A 286 8.45 29.45 5.62
N GLY A 287 8.56 28.88 6.82
CA GLY A 287 7.44 28.26 7.49
C GLY A 287 7.79 27.22 8.56
N GLY A 288 8.61 27.57 9.55
CA GLY A 288 8.76 26.75 10.76
C GLY A 288 10.08 26.96 11.48
N SER A 289 10.08 27.80 12.51
CA SER A 289 11.18 27.99 13.45
C SER A 289 11.62 26.64 14.04
N ALA A 290 12.78 26.15 13.60
CA ALA A 290 13.58 25.17 14.34
C ALA A 290 14.88 25.90 14.74
N ALA A 291 14.88 26.38 15.98
CA ALA A 291 16.06 26.97 16.59
C ALA A 291 17.19 25.94 16.64
N SER A 292 18.37 26.39 16.21
CA SER A 292 19.69 26.05 16.74
C SER A 292 20.09 24.58 16.73
N GLN A 293 21.00 24.23 15.81
CA GLN A 293 22.29 23.63 16.17
C GLN A 293 23.22 23.60 14.94
N ARG A 294 24.08 24.63 14.84
CA ARG A 294 25.34 24.53 14.10
C ARG A 294 26.32 23.76 15.00
N SER A 295 26.65 22.53 14.64
CA SER A 295 27.83 21.84 15.17
C SER A 295 28.95 21.97 14.15
N ALA A 296 29.90 22.84 14.49
CA ALA A 296 31.14 23.03 13.75
C ALA A 296 32.05 21.82 13.95
N ARG A 297 32.62 21.36 12.84
CA ARG A 297 33.68 20.35 12.74
C ARG A 297 35.00 21.01 13.17
N PRO A 298 35.80 20.47 14.11
CA PRO A 298 37.14 21.02 14.34
C PRO A 298 38.15 20.33 13.43
N ALA A 299 38.99 21.17 12.83
CA ALA A 299 40.22 20.80 12.15
C ALA A 299 41.32 20.48 13.17
N ARG A 300 42.24 19.64 12.73
CA ARG A 300 43.47 19.17 13.36
C ARG A 300 44.59 20.20 13.12
N LEU A 301 45.57 20.29 14.04
CA LEU A 301 47.02 20.59 13.88
C LEU A 301 47.56 21.07 15.26
N GLU A 302 48.45 20.30 15.91
CA GLU A 302 49.92 20.54 16.10
C GLU A 302 50.21 21.58 17.21
N GLU A 303 50.68 21.17 18.40
CA GLU A 303 52.07 20.83 18.83
C GLU A 303 52.98 22.06 19.03
N GLU A 304 53.32 22.34 20.30
CA GLU A 304 54.65 22.67 20.86
C GLU A 304 54.56 23.49 22.17
N ALA A 305 55.44 23.14 23.13
CA ALA A 305 55.65 23.74 24.45
C ALA A 305 56.58 24.99 24.34
N PRO A 306 57.23 25.56 25.39
CA PRO A 306 57.21 25.32 26.84
C PRO A 306 57.14 26.63 27.70
N VAL A 307 57.28 26.50 29.02
CA VAL A 307 58.09 27.32 29.97
C VAL A 307 57.45 27.38 31.37
N ALA A 308 58.34 27.29 32.35
CA ALA A 308 58.15 27.06 33.77
C ALA A 308 57.86 28.32 34.63
N ASP A 309 57.66 28.00 35.91
CA ASP A 309 57.81 28.80 37.13
C ASP A 309 56.66 29.71 37.60
N GLY A 310 56.19 29.40 38.81
CA GLY A 310 55.91 30.45 39.80
C GLY A 310 54.66 30.26 40.66
N LEU A 311 54.93 29.93 41.93
CA LEU A 311 54.26 30.42 43.14
C LEU A 311 53.14 29.58 43.77
N ALA A 312 53.40 29.33 45.05
CA ALA A 312 52.58 28.70 46.06
C ALA A 312 51.44 29.59 46.56
N ALA A 313 50.37 28.97 47.05
CA ALA A 313 49.73 29.32 48.32
C ALA A 313 48.78 28.18 48.73
N ASP A 314 48.82 27.89 50.04
CA ASP A 314 47.95 27.02 50.81
C ASP A 314 46.46 27.17 50.47
N GLU A 315 45.70 26.08 50.56
CA GLU A 315 44.50 26.04 51.43
C GLU A 315 44.26 24.59 51.90
N ASP A 316 44.48 24.44 53.21
CA ASP A 316 44.05 23.36 54.07
C ASP A 316 42.53 23.49 54.34
N GLY A 317 41.86 22.35 54.57
CA GLY A 317 40.51 22.32 55.15
C GLY A 317 39.41 21.77 54.24
N GLY A 318 38.97 20.54 54.52
CA GLY A 318 37.67 20.07 54.01
C GLY A 318 37.38 18.58 54.01
N GLU A 319 38.11 17.75 54.76
CA GLU A 319 37.82 16.31 54.88
C GLU A 319 36.82 16.03 56.02
N GLU A 320 35.61 16.61 55.99
CA GLU A 320 34.57 16.24 56.97
C GLU A 320 33.11 16.42 56.49
N LEU A 321 32.81 16.10 55.23
CA LEU A 321 31.42 16.12 54.72
C LEU A 321 31.10 15.00 53.71
N ARG A 322 31.65 13.79 53.92
CA ARG A 322 31.41 12.62 53.05
C ARG A 322 30.75 11.40 53.71
N ARG A 323 30.03 11.54 54.84
CA ARG A 323 29.39 10.38 55.51
C ARG A 323 27.88 10.39 55.75
N ALA A 324 27.10 11.31 55.18
CA ALA A 324 25.65 11.36 55.47
C ALA A 324 24.70 11.40 54.24
N ALA A 325 25.11 10.94 53.05
CA ALA A 325 24.24 10.96 51.86
C ALA A 325 24.20 9.66 51.03
N ALA A 326 24.55 8.52 51.63
CA ALA A 326 24.63 7.25 50.89
C ALA A 326 23.32 6.43 50.74
N PRO A 327 22.25 6.53 51.59
CA PRO A 327 21.13 5.60 51.47
C PRO A 327 20.01 6.05 50.50
N THR A 328 19.89 7.33 50.17
CA THR A 328 18.77 7.85 49.34
C THR A 328 18.97 7.71 47.83
N ALA A 329 20.22 7.75 47.37
CA ALA A 329 20.55 7.57 45.95
C ALA A 329 20.31 6.12 45.49
N LEU A 330 20.65 5.14 46.33
CA LEU A 330 20.47 3.72 46.02
C LEU A 330 18.98 3.35 45.90
N VAL A 331 18.14 3.88 46.80
CA VAL A 331 16.69 3.64 46.78
C VAL A 331 16.03 4.22 45.53
N SER A 332 16.45 5.42 45.10
CA SER A 332 15.94 6.05 43.87
C SER A 332 16.30 5.26 42.60
N VAL A 333 17.54 4.73 42.53
CA VAL A 333 17.98 3.89 41.41
C VAL A 333 17.23 2.56 41.37
N LEU A 334 17.00 1.93 42.52
CA LEU A 334 16.24 0.67 42.61
C LEU A 334 14.77 0.85 42.22
N LEU A 335 14.14 1.96 42.61
CA LEU A 335 12.77 2.31 42.19
C LEU A 335 12.67 2.56 40.68
N ALA A 336 13.64 3.25 40.09
CA ALA A 336 13.69 3.48 38.64
C ALA A 336 13.85 2.17 37.85
N MET A 337 14.71 1.27 38.33
CA MET A 337 14.92 -0.05 37.73
C MET A 337 13.67 -0.93 37.82
N ALA A 338 12.98 -0.91 38.96
CA ALA A 338 11.71 -1.62 39.15
C ALA A 338 10.63 -1.08 38.19
N ALA A 339 10.49 0.24 38.07
CA ALA A 339 9.54 0.86 37.14
C ALA A 339 9.83 0.51 35.67
N ALA A 340 11.10 0.53 35.26
CA ALA A 340 11.52 0.12 33.92
C ALA A 340 11.18 -1.35 33.63
N THR A 341 11.38 -2.23 34.62
CA THR A 341 11.06 -3.66 34.51
C THR A 341 9.55 -3.91 34.37
N VAL A 342 8.73 -3.18 35.13
CA VAL A 342 7.26 -3.25 35.02
C VAL A 342 6.79 -2.77 33.65
N LEU A 343 7.33 -1.67 33.13
CA LEU A 343 6.99 -1.15 31.81
C LEU A 343 7.40 -2.11 30.68
N ALA A 344 8.60 -2.69 30.76
CA ALA A 344 9.07 -3.70 29.81
C ALA A 344 8.18 -4.96 29.83
N THR A 345 7.80 -5.42 31.03
CA THR A 345 6.90 -6.57 31.20
C THR A 345 5.50 -6.29 30.65
N ALA A 346 4.95 -5.08 30.87
CA ALA A 346 3.67 -4.67 30.30
C ALA A 346 3.70 -4.60 28.77
N ALA A 347 4.78 -4.08 28.18
CA ALA A 347 4.98 -4.06 26.72
C ALA A 347 5.11 -5.47 26.13
N PHE A 348 5.80 -6.37 26.82
CA PHE A 348 5.91 -7.78 26.43
C PHE A 348 4.55 -8.50 26.49
N LEU A 349 3.78 -8.34 27.58
CA LEU A 349 2.44 -8.91 27.71
C LEU A 349 1.45 -8.33 26.68
N CYS A 350 1.55 -7.05 26.35
CA CYS A 350 0.78 -6.43 25.27
C CYS A 350 1.12 -7.04 23.90
N SER A 351 2.40 -7.37 23.67
CA SER A 351 2.85 -8.06 22.45
C SER A 351 2.31 -9.49 22.39
N LEU A 352 2.32 -10.24 23.49
CA LEU A 352 1.75 -11.59 23.55
C LEU A 352 0.23 -11.60 23.29
N ARG A 353 -0.52 -10.62 23.83
CA ARG A 353 -1.97 -10.48 23.54
C ARG A 353 -2.25 -10.18 22.07
N LYS A 354 -1.36 -9.46 21.38
CA LYS A 354 -1.49 -9.23 19.92
C LYS A 354 -1.24 -10.50 19.12
N VAL A 355 -0.26 -11.31 19.54
CA VAL A 355 0.05 -12.62 18.93
C VAL A 355 -1.12 -13.60 19.14
N ASP A 356 -1.68 -13.68 20.34
CA ASP A 356 -2.84 -14.52 20.63
C ASP A 356 -4.08 -14.14 19.81
N ARG A 357 -4.42 -12.84 19.73
CA ARG A 357 -5.51 -12.35 18.87
C ARG A 357 -5.30 -12.67 17.39
N PHE A 358 -4.05 -12.66 16.93
CA PHE A 358 -3.71 -13.04 15.56
C PHE A 358 -3.98 -14.53 15.32
N PHE A 359 -3.54 -15.41 16.22
CA PHE A 359 -3.81 -16.85 16.12
C PHE A 359 -5.29 -17.19 16.23
N GLN A 360 -6.04 -16.52 17.11
CA GLN A 360 -7.50 -16.69 17.22
C GLN A 360 -8.26 -16.24 15.96
N ALA A 361 -7.82 -15.14 15.33
CA ALA A 361 -8.37 -14.72 14.04
C ALA A 361 -8.09 -15.76 12.96
N LYS A 362 -6.86 -16.29 12.89
CA LYS A 362 -6.52 -17.33 11.91
C LYS A 362 -7.23 -18.66 12.15
N ALA A 363 -7.44 -19.06 13.39
CA ALA A 363 -8.22 -20.24 13.73
C ALA A 363 -9.68 -20.12 13.28
N ARG A 364 -10.29 -18.93 13.40
CA ARG A 364 -11.65 -18.67 12.90
C ARG A 364 -11.73 -18.72 11.37
N ASP A 365 -10.81 -18.06 10.67
CA ASP A 365 -10.74 -18.11 9.20
C ASP A 365 -10.65 -19.58 8.70
N TRP A 366 -9.80 -20.40 9.35
CA TRP A 366 -9.66 -21.82 8.99
C TRP A 366 -10.88 -22.66 9.33
N ALA A 367 -11.58 -22.37 10.43
CA ALA A 367 -12.81 -23.07 10.79
C ALA A 367 -13.94 -22.77 9.79
N GLU A 368 -14.08 -21.51 9.35
CA GLU A 368 -15.06 -21.10 8.34
C GLU A 368 -14.78 -21.76 6.97
N GLU A 369 -13.51 -21.80 6.55
CA GLU A 369 -13.10 -22.46 5.30
C GLU A 369 -13.33 -23.98 5.34
N ALA A 370 -13.06 -24.63 6.48
CA ALA A 370 -13.34 -26.04 6.69
C ALA A 370 -14.84 -26.36 6.68
N GLN A 371 -15.67 -25.51 7.29
CA GLN A 371 -17.12 -25.67 7.33
C GLN A 371 -17.78 -25.45 5.96
N ALA A 372 -17.30 -24.46 5.20
CA ALA A 372 -17.73 -24.25 3.81
C ALA A 372 -17.36 -25.46 2.93
N SER A 373 -16.14 -25.98 3.07
CA SER A 373 -15.68 -27.17 2.34
C SER A 373 -16.47 -28.43 2.70
N HIS A 374 -16.80 -28.62 3.98
CA HIS A 374 -17.61 -29.74 4.44
C HIS A 374 -19.05 -29.66 3.90
N THR A 375 -19.66 -28.48 3.94
CA THR A 375 -21.03 -28.24 3.44
C THR A 375 -21.12 -28.47 1.93
N LEU A 376 -20.11 -28.05 1.17
CA LEU A 376 -20.04 -28.32 -0.27
C LEU A 376 -19.91 -29.82 -0.55
N ARG A 377 -19.03 -30.52 0.18
CA ARG A 377 -18.84 -31.97 0.03
C ARG A 377 -20.08 -32.78 0.45
N SER A 378 -20.80 -32.35 1.49
CA SER A 378 -22.02 -33.04 1.95
C SER A 378 -23.16 -32.87 0.93
N ARG A 379 -23.32 -31.68 0.33
CA ARG A 379 -24.30 -31.45 -0.74
C ARG A 379 -23.98 -32.26 -2.00
N LEU A 380 -22.70 -32.32 -2.39
CA LEU A 380 -22.27 -33.14 -3.52
C LEU A 380 -22.47 -34.64 -3.27
N ARG A 381 -22.28 -35.12 -2.02
CA ARG A 381 -22.54 -36.51 -1.65
C ARG A 381 -24.03 -36.84 -1.49
N ALA A 382 -24.86 -35.88 -1.08
CA ALA A 382 -26.30 -36.12 -0.94
C ALA A 382 -27.00 -36.31 -2.30
N GLY A 383 -26.43 -35.78 -3.39
CA GLY A 383 -26.93 -35.98 -4.75
C GLY A 383 -26.36 -37.19 -5.48
N LEU A 384 -25.31 -37.84 -4.94
CA LEU A 384 -24.59 -38.93 -5.61
C LEU A 384 -24.58 -40.16 -4.71
N GLY A 385 -25.16 -41.26 -5.17
CA GLY A 385 -25.11 -42.54 -4.46
C GLY A 385 -23.66 -42.93 -4.08
N PRO A 386 -23.48 -43.71 -3.00
CA PRO A 386 -22.16 -44.10 -2.53
C PRO A 386 -21.37 -44.83 -3.63
N GLY A 387 -20.21 -44.27 -4.01
CA GLY A 387 -19.29 -44.85 -5.00
C GLY A 387 -19.24 -44.17 -6.37
N ALA A 388 -20.07 -43.16 -6.63
CA ALA A 388 -20.02 -42.42 -7.90
C ALA A 388 -18.88 -41.38 -7.92
N TYR A 389 -17.95 -41.52 -8.86
CA TYR A 389 -17.00 -40.47 -9.22
C TYR A 389 -17.56 -39.68 -10.40
N LEU A 390 -17.78 -38.37 -10.22
CA LEU A 390 -18.12 -37.49 -11.34
C LEU A 390 -16.89 -37.32 -12.23
N SER A 391 -17.08 -37.44 -13.55
CA SER A 391 -16.13 -36.89 -14.49
C SER A 391 -16.04 -35.37 -14.26
N ARG A 392 -14.88 -34.78 -14.58
CA ARG A 392 -14.68 -33.33 -14.42
C ARG A 392 -15.78 -32.50 -15.13
N ALA A 393 -16.23 -32.95 -16.29
CA ALA A 393 -17.32 -32.32 -17.03
C ALA A 393 -18.64 -32.35 -16.25
N ALA A 394 -18.99 -33.49 -15.65
CA ALA A 394 -20.21 -33.63 -14.87
C ALA A 394 -20.16 -32.83 -13.55
N ALA A 395 -18.98 -32.64 -12.96
CA ALA A 395 -18.80 -31.75 -11.81
C ALA A 395 -18.94 -30.27 -12.18
N GLU A 396 -18.46 -29.85 -13.35
CA GLU A 396 -18.61 -28.49 -13.85
C GLU A 396 -20.07 -28.19 -14.25
N GLU A 397 -20.80 -29.16 -14.80
CA GLU A 397 -22.23 -29.04 -15.13
C GLU A 397 -23.10 -28.96 -13.86
N ALA A 398 -22.88 -29.86 -12.89
CA ALA A 398 -23.59 -29.81 -11.59
C ALA A 398 -23.33 -28.50 -10.82
N TRP A 399 -22.14 -27.90 -10.96
CA TRP A 399 -21.84 -26.59 -10.40
C TRP A 399 -22.66 -25.48 -11.06
N ARG A 400 -22.77 -25.46 -12.40
CA ARG A 400 -23.58 -24.47 -13.13
C ARG A 400 -25.06 -24.57 -12.75
N ASP A 401 -25.58 -25.78 -12.63
CA ASP A 401 -26.98 -26.01 -12.24
C ASP A 401 -27.25 -25.55 -10.81
N ALA A 402 -26.33 -25.82 -9.88
CA ALA A 402 -26.45 -25.35 -8.50
C ALA A 402 -26.43 -23.82 -8.37
N VAL A 403 -25.63 -23.14 -9.21
CA VAL A 403 -25.61 -21.67 -9.28
C VAL A 403 -26.92 -21.14 -9.86
N ALA A 404 -27.40 -21.71 -10.97
CA ALA A 404 -28.66 -21.31 -11.60
C ALA A 404 -29.88 -21.51 -10.67
N GLN A 405 -29.91 -22.59 -9.88
CA GLN A 405 -30.95 -22.82 -8.88
C GLN A 405 -30.87 -21.86 -7.70
N GLY A 406 -29.66 -21.42 -7.33
CA GLY A 406 -29.45 -20.37 -6.31
C GLY A 406 -30.04 -19.03 -6.75
N GLU A 407 -29.78 -18.62 -8.00
CA GLU A 407 -30.32 -17.39 -8.58
C GLU A 407 -31.85 -17.43 -8.73
N ALA A 408 -32.42 -18.60 -9.08
CA ALA A 408 -33.87 -18.80 -9.15
C ALA A 408 -34.56 -18.72 -7.77
N LEU A 409 -33.90 -19.21 -6.71
CA LEU A 409 -34.42 -19.14 -5.34
C LEU A 409 -34.38 -17.70 -4.79
N ASP A 410 -33.36 -16.92 -5.14
CA ASP A 410 -33.28 -15.51 -4.75
C ASP A 410 -34.28 -14.65 -5.54
N ALA A 411 -34.54 -14.96 -6.81
CA ALA A 411 -35.61 -14.34 -7.59
C ALA A 411 -37.01 -14.66 -7.03
N ALA A 412 -37.24 -15.90 -6.57
CA ALA A 412 -38.51 -16.31 -5.96
C ALA A 412 -38.77 -15.64 -4.59
N ARG A 413 -37.71 -15.27 -3.86
CA ARG A 413 -37.82 -14.56 -2.56
C ARG A 413 -38.06 -13.05 -2.68
N GLY A 414 -37.76 -12.46 -3.85
CA GLY A 414 -38.01 -11.04 -4.12
C GLY A 414 -39.46 -10.70 -4.52
N GLY A 415 -40.34 -11.69 -4.66
CA GLY A 415 -41.69 -11.54 -5.24
C GLY A 415 -42.85 -11.36 -4.24
N THR A 416 -42.61 -11.36 -2.94
CA THR A 416 -43.68 -11.19 -1.93
C THR A 416 -43.48 -9.92 -1.10
N SER A 417 -43.75 -8.78 -1.74
CA SER A 417 -44.16 -7.55 -1.06
C SER A 417 -44.99 -6.72 -2.05
N ALA A 418 -46.28 -7.04 -2.10
CA ALA A 418 -47.35 -6.17 -2.58
C ALA A 418 -48.43 -6.16 -1.51
#